data_AF-A0A0A2M1L8-F1
#
_entry.id   AF-A0A0A2M1L8-F1
#
_cell.length_a   1.000
_cell.length_b   1.000
_cell.length_c   1.000
_cell.angle_alpha   90.00
_cell.angle_beta   90.00
_cell.angle_gamma   90.00
#
_symmetry.space_group_name_H-M   'P 1'
#
loop_
_entity.id
_entity.type
_entity.pdbx_description
1 polymer ?
#
loop_
_entity_poly.entity_id
_entity_poly.type
_entity_poly.pdbx_seq_one_letter_code
_entity_poly.pdbx_strand_id
1 'polypeptide(L)'
;MKNFICNVFLISLIVLITNSCSNKIENCDEIELINRWSDFNGGLPSIKVSDKKDIDYICSHLNAITEKEDVMVNYSYGYLEISINNSPRYIEIFFTQNHGVLYRIGIGSFGYDDELTDYIMKMLKIKSRVWRESDRI
;
A
#
# COMPACT_ATOMS: atom_id res chain seq x y z
N MET A 1 11.44 -1.70 -59.30
CA MET A 1 12.03 -1.33 -57.99
C MET A 1 11.40 -0.02 -57.53
N LYS A 2 10.40 -0.08 -56.65
CA LYS A 2 9.98 1.04 -55.79
C LYS A 2 9.50 0.42 -54.47
N ASN A 3 10.14 0.85 -53.39
CA ASN A 3 10.00 0.37 -52.03
C ASN A 3 8.57 0.58 -51.51
N PHE A 4 7.96 -0.48 -51.00
CA PHE A 4 6.79 -0.40 -50.12
C PHE A 4 7.19 -0.95 -48.73
N ILE A 5 8.22 -0.34 -48.15
CA ILE A 5 8.55 -0.46 -46.73
C ILE A 5 7.93 0.77 -46.06
N CYS A 6 6.63 0.73 -45.79
CA CYS A 6 6.00 1.75 -44.95
C CYS A 6 4.63 1.27 -44.44
N ASN A 7 4.55 0.06 -43.88
CA ASN A 7 3.33 -0.37 -43.18
C ASN A 7 3.55 -1.45 -42.11
N VAL A 8 4.75 -1.52 -41.51
CA VAL A 8 5.04 -2.43 -40.39
C VAL A 8 5.35 -1.66 -39.09
N PHE A 9 5.50 -0.33 -39.15
CA PHE A 9 5.83 0.48 -37.98
C PHE A 9 4.62 0.94 -37.14
N LEU A 10 3.38 0.82 -37.65
CA LEU A 10 2.20 1.31 -36.93
C LEU A 10 1.64 0.28 -35.92
N ILE A 11 1.95 -1.01 -36.09
CA ILE A 11 1.41 -2.08 -35.22
C ILE A 11 2.32 -2.33 -34.01
N SER A 12 3.61 -1.98 -34.09
CA SER A 12 4.56 -2.15 -32.99
C SER A 12 4.42 -1.11 -31.87
N LEU A 13 3.74 0.02 -32.13
CA LEU A 13 3.58 1.09 -31.13
C LEU A 13 2.36 0.88 -30.21
N ILE A 14 1.41 0.01 -30.60
CA ILE A 14 0.19 -0.27 -29.81
C ILE A 14 0.43 -1.35 -28.73
N VAL A 15 1.48 -2.18 -28.86
CA VAL A 15 1.78 -3.25 -27.89
C VAL A 15 2.49 -2.72 -26.63
N LEU A 16 2.95 -1.46 -26.62
CA LEU A 16 3.67 -0.85 -25.49
C LEU A 16 2.79 0.00 -24.56
N ILE A 17 1.48 0.12 -24.85
CA ILE A 17 0.55 0.83 -23.98
C ILE A 17 -0.08 -0.18 -23.02
N THR A 18 0.48 -0.21 -21.81
CA THR A 18 -0.20 -0.52 -20.55
C THR A 18 -0.69 -1.94 -20.29
N ASN A 19 0.25 -2.88 -20.11
CA ASN A 19 0.08 -3.94 -19.10
C ASN A 19 0.60 -3.47 -17.73
N SER A 20 0.21 -2.25 -17.32
CA SER A 20 0.21 -1.94 -15.88
C SER A 20 -1.07 -2.53 -15.34
N CYS A 21 -1.08 -3.86 -15.14
CA CYS A 21 -2.08 -4.50 -14.28
C CYS A 21 -1.85 -3.95 -12.88
N SER A 22 -2.39 -2.77 -12.61
CA SER A 22 -2.67 -2.34 -11.26
C SER A 22 -3.66 -3.37 -10.73
N ASN A 23 -3.25 -4.17 -9.75
CA ASN A 23 -4.13 -5.11 -9.08
C ASN A 23 -5.15 -4.29 -8.27
N LYS A 24 -6.16 -3.75 -8.96
CA LYS A 24 -7.26 -3.05 -8.32
C LYS A 24 -7.98 -4.04 -7.42
N ILE A 25 -8.22 -3.60 -6.20
CA ILE A 25 -9.07 -4.27 -5.23
C ILE A 25 -10.51 -4.10 -5.74
N GLU A 26 -11.03 -5.13 -6.41
CA GLU A 26 -12.38 -5.11 -7.00
C GLU A 26 -13.49 -5.21 -5.96
N ASN A 27 -13.21 -5.88 -4.84
CA ASN A 27 -14.14 -6.01 -3.72
C ASN A 27 -13.43 -5.59 -2.42
N CYS A 28 -14.10 -4.74 -1.65
CA CYS A 28 -13.58 -4.07 -0.46
C CYS A 28 -14.68 -3.88 0.58
N ASP A 29 -15.53 -4.90 0.75
CA ASP A 29 -16.72 -4.81 1.60
C ASP A 29 -16.38 -4.94 3.09
N GLU A 30 -15.29 -5.66 3.42
CA GLU A 30 -14.82 -5.84 4.79
C GLU A 30 -13.35 -5.46 4.90
N ILE A 31 -13.02 -4.63 5.89
CA ILE A 31 -11.65 -4.23 6.19
C ILE A 31 -11.35 -4.51 7.66
N GLU A 32 -10.22 -5.16 7.92
CA GLU A 32 -9.63 -5.23 9.26
C GLU A 32 -8.24 -4.62 9.24
N LEU A 33 -8.00 -3.67 10.16
CA LEU A 33 -6.69 -3.06 10.38
C LEU A 33 -6.03 -3.78 11.55
N ILE A 34 -4.80 -4.23 11.37
CA ILE A 34 -4.08 -5.06 12.34
C ILE A 34 -2.79 -4.35 12.74
N ASN A 35 -2.65 -4.10 14.04
CA ASN A 35 -1.46 -3.54 14.65
C ASN A 35 -0.60 -4.64 15.27
N ARG A 36 0.34 -5.12 14.47
CA ARG A 36 1.26 -6.21 14.84
C ARG A 36 2.29 -5.81 15.91
N TRP A 37 2.35 -4.53 16.27
CA TRP A 37 3.29 -3.95 17.23
C TRP A 37 2.59 -3.18 18.35
N SER A 38 1.34 -3.54 18.65
CA SER A 38 0.55 -2.87 19.71
C SER A 38 1.23 -2.88 21.08
N ASP A 39 2.06 -3.89 21.38
CA ASP A 39 2.86 -3.94 22.61
C ASP A 39 3.95 -2.84 22.69
N PHE A 40 4.38 -2.30 21.55
CA PHE A 40 5.44 -1.27 21.45
C PHE A 40 4.86 0.12 21.22
N ASN A 41 3.93 0.25 20.27
CA ASN A 41 3.38 1.54 19.85
C ASN A 41 2.08 1.92 20.59
N GLY A 42 1.56 1.00 21.41
CA GLY A 42 0.25 1.12 22.04
C GLY A 42 -0.89 0.92 21.04
N GLY A 43 -1.96 1.70 21.20
CA GLY A 43 -3.12 1.58 20.31
C GLY A 43 -3.88 0.26 20.45
N LEU A 44 -4.77 0.00 19.51
CA LEU A 44 -5.58 -1.20 19.45
C LEU A 44 -4.85 -2.29 18.66
N PRO A 45 -4.89 -3.57 19.08
CA PRO A 45 -4.23 -4.67 18.38
C PRO A 45 -4.89 -4.97 17.02
N SER A 46 -6.20 -4.82 16.92
CA SER A 46 -6.90 -4.78 15.63
C SER A 46 -8.23 -4.02 15.74
N ILE A 47 -8.78 -3.64 14.59
CA ILE A 47 -10.13 -3.10 14.46
C ILE A 47 -10.76 -3.58 13.16
N LYS A 48 -11.98 -4.12 13.25
CA LYS A 48 -12.85 -4.32 12.08
C LYS A 48 -13.55 -3.01 11.76
N VAL A 49 -13.32 -2.50 10.56
CA VAL A 49 -13.95 -1.27 10.08
C VAL A 49 -15.40 -1.59 9.72
N SER A 50 -16.34 -0.89 10.33
CA SER A 50 -17.78 -1.12 10.16
C SER A 50 -18.51 0.03 9.48
N ASP A 51 -17.95 1.23 9.51
CA ASP A 51 -18.51 2.38 8.81
C ASP A 51 -18.18 2.31 7.31
N LYS A 52 -19.22 2.43 6.47
CA LYS A 52 -19.07 2.30 5.03
C LYS A 52 -18.21 3.43 4.42
N LYS A 53 -18.24 4.64 4.97
CA LYS A 53 -17.41 5.74 4.48
C LYS A 53 -15.94 5.48 4.79
N ASP A 54 -15.63 4.95 5.98
CA ASP A 54 -14.26 4.56 6.34
C ASP A 54 -13.75 3.46 5.41
N ILE A 55 -14.58 2.46 5.13
CA ILE A 55 -14.28 1.38 4.19
C ILE A 55 -13.98 1.94 2.80
N ASP A 56 -14.88 2.77 2.27
CA ASP A 56 -14.76 3.36 0.93
C ASP A 56 -13.53 4.28 0.84
N TYR A 57 -13.26 5.06 1.90
CA TYR A 57 -12.08 5.91 1.99
C TYR A 57 -10.79 5.09 1.90
N ILE A 58 -10.62 4.10 2.80
CA ILE A 58 -9.43 3.24 2.82
C ILE A 58 -9.26 2.54 1.46
N CYS A 59 -10.34 2.02 0.89
CA CYS A 59 -10.26 1.29 -0.35
C CYS A 59 -9.89 2.17 -1.55
N SER A 60 -10.45 3.37 -1.62
CA SER A 60 -10.16 4.33 -2.68
C SER A 60 -8.68 4.73 -2.68
N HIS A 61 -8.12 4.98 -1.49
CA HIS A 61 -6.71 5.29 -1.31
C HIS A 61 -5.82 4.11 -1.72
N LEU A 62 -6.10 2.89 -1.22
CA LEU A 62 -5.33 1.69 -1.59
C LEU A 62 -5.31 1.44 -3.10
N ASN A 63 -6.44 1.66 -3.79
CA ASN A 63 -6.53 1.53 -5.24
C ASN A 63 -5.83 2.64 -6.03
N ALA A 64 -5.56 3.78 -5.38
CA ALA A 64 -4.87 4.92 -5.95
C ALA A 64 -3.34 4.86 -5.76
N ILE A 65 -2.82 3.94 -4.93
CA ILE A 65 -1.38 3.75 -4.75
C ILE A 65 -0.79 3.16 -6.04
N THR A 66 -0.27 4.04 -6.90
CA THR A 66 0.30 3.68 -8.21
C THR A 66 1.82 3.73 -8.25
N GLU A 67 2.44 4.39 -7.27
CA GLU A 67 3.89 4.56 -7.23
C GLU A 67 4.57 3.23 -6.91
N LYS A 68 5.64 2.96 -7.66
CA LYS A 68 6.47 1.77 -7.50
C LYS A 68 7.88 2.27 -7.27
N GLU A 69 8.27 2.36 -6.02
CA GLU A 69 9.68 2.44 -5.69
C GLU A 69 10.20 1.04 -5.40
N ASP A 70 11.28 0.68 -6.08
CA ASP A 70 12.06 -0.52 -5.78
C ASP A 70 12.90 -0.24 -4.53
N VAL A 71 12.25 -0.27 -3.36
CA VAL A 71 12.90 -0.06 -2.08
C VAL A 71 13.29 -1.40 -1.48
N MET A 72 14.57 -1.59 -1.20
CA MET A 72 15.00 -2.65 -0.29
C MET A 72 14.72 -2.16 1.15
N VAL A 73 13.67 -2.69 1.77
CA VAL A 73 13.29 -2.39 3.16
C VAL A 73 14.32 -3.02 4.11
N ASN A 74 15.47 -2.37 4.22
CA ASN A 74 16.42 -2.64 5.29
C ASN A 74 16.06 -1.71 6.44
N TYR A 75 15.66 -2.28 7.58
CA TYR A 75 15.29 -1.60 8.82
C TYR A 75 13.89 -0.95 8.81
N SER A 76 12.87 -1.74 9.19
CA SER A 76 11.56 -1.24 9.64
C SER A 76 11.53 -1.17 11.16
N TYR A 77 11.07 -0.06 11.74
CA TYR A 77 10.80 0.06 13.18
C TYR A 77 9.34 -0.28 13.53
N GLY A 78 8.56 -0.72 12.55
CA GLY A 78 7.17 -1.06 12.73
C GLY A 78 6.52 -1.57 11.45
N TYR A 79 5.48 -2.39 11.59
CA TYR A 79 4.57 -2.65 10.49
C TYR A 79 3.11 -2.81 10.96
N LEU A 80 2.18 -2.45 10.08
CA LEU A 80 0.74 -2.73 10.18
C LEU A 80 0.33 -3.63 9.02
N GLU A 81 -0.86 -4.21 9.13
CA GLU A 81 -1.48 -4.98 8.05
C GLU A 81 -2.92 -4.53 7.83
N ILE A 82 -3.36 -4.57 6.58
CA ILE A 82 -4.76 -4.42 6.19
C ILE A 82 -5.22 -5.76 5.61
N SER A 83 -6.25 -6.35 6.21
CA SER A 83 -7.00 -7.48 5.66
C SER A 83 -8.22 -6.95 4.92
N ILE A 84 -8.47 -7.48 3.71
CA ILE A 84 -9.62 -7.12 2.89
C ILE A 84 -10.45 -8.38 2.62
N ASN A 85 -11.75 -8.34 2.91
CA ASN A 85 -12.71 -9.44 2.70
C ASN A 85 -12.27 -10.77 3.35
N ASN A 86 -11.63 -10.71 4.52
CA ASN A 86 -11.03 -11.86 5.19
C ASN A 86 -10.04 -12.66 4.31
N SER A 87 -9.41 -11.99 3.34
CA SER A 87 -8.39 -12.59 2.49
C SER A 87 -7.21 -13.06 3.34
N PRO A 88 -6.62 -14.23 3.03
CA PRO A 88 -5.37 -14.65 3.68
C PRO A 88 -4.17 -13.78 3.25
N ARG A 89 -4.34 -12.90 2.26
CA ARG A 89 -3.33 -11.94 1.82
C ARG A 89 -3.60 -10.59 2.46
N TYR A 90 -2.60 -10.07 3.14
CA TYR A 90 -2.61 -8.75 3.76
C TYR A 90 -1.83 -7.75 2.91
N ILE A 91 -2.26 -6.48 2.96
CA ILE A 91 -1.43 -5.37 2.52
C ILE A 91 -0.57 -4.98 3.72
N GLU A 92 0.74 -5.14 3.56
CA GLU A 92 1.73 -4.81 4.58
C GLU A 92 2.09 -3.32 4.49
N ILE A 93 2.09 -2.64 5.63
CA ILE A 93 2.47 -1.23 5.77
C ILE A 93 3.73 -1.17 6.62
N PHE A 94 4.86 -0.78 6.04
CA PHE A 94 6.15 -0.72 6.73
C PHE A 94 6.48 0.71 7.14
N PHE A 95 6.82 0.88 8.41
CA PHE A 95 7.32 2.16 8.91
C PHE A 95 8.84 2.11 8.86
N THR A 96 9.43 2.90 7.97
CA THR A 96 10.86 2.88 7.67
C THR A 96 11.55 4.17 8.12
N GLN A 97 12.85 4.06 8.38
CA GLN A 97 13.65 5.20 8.84
C GLN A 97 13.90 6.24 7.75
N ASN A 98 14.19 5.78 6.53
CA ASN A 98 14.69 6.65 5.46
C ASN A 98 13.70 6.87 4.32
N HIS A 99 12.62 6.11 4.27
CA HIS A 99 11.65 6.16 3.17
C HIS A 99 10.24 6.45 3.70
N GLY A 100 10.05 6.93 4.93
CA GLY A 100 8.70 7.13 5.47
C GLY A 100 7.91 5.82 5.60
N VAL A 101 6.62 5.84 5.24
CA VAL A 101 5.71 4.70 5.40
C VAL A 101 5.36 4.08 4.05
N LEU A 102 5.71 2.80 3.87
CA LEU A 102 5.60 2.06 2.62
C LEU A 102 4.44 1.08 2.64
N TYR A 103 3.59 1.13 1.62
CA TYR A 103 2.56 0.14 1.35
C TYR A 103 3.07 -0.88 0.34
N ARG A 104 3.07 -2.16 0.68
CA ARG A 104 3.45 -3.22 -0.24
C ARG A 104 2.29 -3.58 -1.16
N ILE A 105 2.39 -3.13 -2.41
CA ILE A 105 1.39 -3.37 -3.46
C ILE A 105 1.77 -4.53 -4.41
N GLY A 106 2.98 -5.09 -4.27
CA GLY A 106 3.45 -6.24 -5.03
C GLY A 106 4.76 -6.82 -4.49
N ILE A 107 5.30 -7.84 -5.17
CA ILE A 107 6.62 -8.40 -4.84
C ILE A 107 7.68 -7.37 -5.21
N GLY A 108 8.38 -6.83 -4.21
CA GLY A 108 9.39 -5.79 -4.38
C GLY A 108 8.85 -4.42 -4.78
N SER A 109 7.52 -4.24 -4.82
CA SER A 109 6.87 -3.01 -5.28
C SER A 109 6.16 -2.33 -4.11
N PHE A 110 6.55 -1.09 -3.85
CA PHE A 110 6.04 -0.29 -2.75
C PHE A 110 5.54 1.06 -3.22
N GLY A 111 4.53 1.60 -2.54
CA GLY A 111 4.06 2.96 -2.75
C GLY A 111 3.79 3.68 -1.43
N TYR A 112 3.42 4.95 -1.52
CA TYR A 112 3.25 5.85 -0.38
C TYR A 112 1.81 6.39 -0.31
N ASP A 113 1.31 6.54 0.91
CA ASP A 113 0.07 7.28 1.17
C ASP A 113 0.06 7.77 2.63
N ASP A 114 0.58 8.97 2.85
CA ASP A 114 0.67 9.56 4.19
C ASP A 114 -0.71 9.89 4.78
N GLU A 115 -1.68 10.25 3.93
CA GLU A 115 -3.04 10.60 4.38
C GLU A 115 -3.77 9.34 4.88
N LEU A 116 -3.70 8.25 4.11
CA LEU A 116 -4.20 6.95 4.51
C LEU A 116 -3.48 6.44 5.77
N THR A 117 -2.16 6.66 5.85
CA THR A 117 -1.36 6.27 7.03
C THR A 117 -1.89 6.94 8.29
N ASP A 118 -2.04 8.27 8.27
CA ASP A 118 -2.55 9.02 9.41
C ASP A 118 -3.99 8.63 9.76
N TYR A 119 -4.81 8.35 8.74
CA TYR A 119 -6.16 7.83 8.92
C TYR A 119 -6.18 6.52 9.70
N ILE A 120 -5.42 5.53 9.23
CA ILE A 120 -5.31 4.20 9.85
C ILE A 120 -4.75 4.30 11.27
N MET A 121 -3.69 5.11 11.47
CA MET A 121 -3.09 5.32 12.78
C MET A 121 -4.10 5.90 13.77
N LYS A 122 -4.90 6.89 13.35
CA LYS A 122 -5.96 7.49 14.17
C LYS A 122 -7.01 6.44 14.57
N MET A 123 -7.46 5.62 13.62
CA MET A 123 -8.43 4.54 13.91
C MET A 123 -7.88 3.52 14.91
N LEU A 124 -6.60 3.15 14.76
CA LEU A 124 -5.91 2.25 15.68
C LEU A 124 -5.44 2.93 16.99
N LYS A 125 -5.66 4.25 17.15
CA LYS A 125 -5.22 5.04 18.31
C LYS A 125 -3.70 5.00 18.53
N ILE A 126 -2.92 4.86 17.46
CA ILE A 126 -1.46 4.91 17.48
C ILE A 126 -1.04 6.39 17.49
N LYS A 127 -0.18 6.78 18.43
CA LYS A 127 0.18 8.19 18.67
C LYS A 127 1.48 8.65 18.01
N SER A 128 2.31 7.72 17.57
CA SER A 128 3.65 8.00 17.03
C SER A 128 3.92 7.06 15.88
N ARG A 129 4.59 7.57 14.84
CA ARG A 129 5.14 6.74 13.78
C ARG A 129 6.35 5.98 14.29
N VAL A 130 7.17 6.56 15.18
CA VAL A 130 8.34 5.89 15.79
C VAL A 130 7.94 5.08 17.02
N TRP A 131 8.22 3.78 17.03
CA TRP A 131 7.66 2.83 18.00
C TRP A 131 8.65 2.33 19.06
N ARG A 132 9.96 2.53 18.87
CA ARG A 132 10.97 2.29 19.92
C ARG A 132 11.68 3.59 20.26
N GLU A 133 12.06 3.75 21.53
CA GLU A 133 12.85 4.91 21.98
C GLU A 133 14.22 4.96 21.30
N SER A 134 14.83 3.80 21.00
CA SER A 134 16.10 3.70 20.27
C SER A 134 16.05 4.28 18.86
N ASP A 135 14.85 4.43 18.31
CA ASP A 135 14.63 4.80 16.92
C ASP A 135 14.33 6.31 16.79
N ARG A 136 14.27 7.03 17.92
CA ARG A 136 14.20 8.50 18.00
C ARG A 136 15.62 9.06 18.00
N ILE A 137 16.25 9.14 16.83
CA ILE A 137 17.54 9.84 16.65
C ILE A 137 17.30 11.35 16.71
#